data_AF-A0AAE7CTS3-F1
#
_entry.id   AF-A0AAE7CTS3-F1
#
_cell.length_a   1.000
_cell.length_b   1.000
_cell.length_c   1.000
_cell.angle_alpha   90.00
_cell.angle_beta   90.00
_cell.angle_gamma   90.00
#
_symmetry.space_group_name_H-M   'P 1'
#
loop_
_entity.id
_entity.type
_entity.pdbx_description
1 polymer ?
#
loop_
_entity_poly.entity_id
_entity_poly.type
_entity_poly.pdbx_seq_one_letter_code
_entity_poly.pdbx_strand_id
1 'polypeptide(L)'
;MTNLLKNFDRPEVTLSDLRLLGCQGEAIAYLDDGRQALIKPKFAIVQHKRMVNGNLIVIGEDILRFHEIYSAIVSIKRKHFSVAERTKRDGEYCLVLTGRGYHRQRKE
;
A
#
# COMPACT_ATOMS: atom_id res chain seq x y z
N MET A 1 -25.27 -8.83 -12.21
CA MET A 1 -24.77 -9.78 -11.17
C MET A 1 -23.25 -9.83 -11.26
N THR A 2 -22.54 -9.03 -10.47
CA THR A 2 -21.08 -8.84 -10.63
C THR A 2 -20.31 -9.21 -9.36
N ASN A 3 -19.51 -10.29 -9.49
CA ASN A 3 -18.22 -10.52 -8.82
C ASN A 3 -18.14 -10.44 -7.27
N LEU A 4 -19.10 -10.97 -6.51
CA LEU A 4 -18.94 -11.13 -5.06
C LEU A 4 -18.06 -12.32 -4.64
N LEU A 5 -17.77 -13.27 -5.54
CA LEU A 5 -17.04 -14.51 -5.21
C LEU A 5 -15.51 -14.42 -5.35
N LYS A 6 -14.94 -13.31 -5.83
CA LYS A 6 -13.48 -13.19 -6.03
C LYS A 6 -12.70 -12.65 -4.82
N ASN A 7 -13.39 -12.29 -3.73
CA ASN A 7 -12.73 -11.62 -2.61
C ASN A 7 -12.09 -12.56 -1.59
N PHE A 8 -12.40 -13.85 -1.54
CA PHE A 8 -11.86 -14.75 -0.52
C PHE A 8 -10.52 -15.40 -0.89
N ASP A 9 -10.21 -15.55 -2.18
CA ASP A 9 -9.00 -16.28 -2.62
C ASP A 9 -7.73 -15.40 -2.68
N ARG A 10 -7.89 -14.07 -2.60
CA ARG A 10 -6.76 -13.16 -2.80
C ARG A 10 -5.75 -13.23 -1.63
N PRO A 11 -4.45 -13.38 -1.89
CA PRO A 11 -3.47 -13.45 -0.81
C PRO A 11 -3.37 -12.10 -0.09
N GLU A 12 -3.32 -12.13 1.24
CA GLU A 12 -3.03 -10.94 2.05
C GLU A 12 -1.61 -10.46 1.83
N VAL A 13 -1.41 -9.15 1.82
CA VAL A 13 -0.09 -8.52 1.78
C VAL A 13 0.66 -8.86 3.08
N THR A 14 1.96 -9.04 3.00
CA THR A 14 2.82 -9.22 4.17
C THR A 14 3.84 -8.10 4.24
N LEU A 15 4.48 -7.92 5.39
CA LEU A 15 5.60 -6.99 5.53
C LEU A 15 6.76 -7.32 4.57
N SER A 16 6.93 -8.61 4.23
CA SER A 16 7.93 -9.04 3.24
C SER A 16 7.58 -8.56 1.83
N ASP A 17 6.30 -8.54 1.45
CA ASP A 17 5.90 -7.96 0.16
C ASP A 17 6.16 -6.46 0.12
N LEU A 18 5.92 -5.73 1.22
CA LEU A 18 6.25 -4.32 1.29
C LEU A 18 7.75 -4.06 1.07
N ARG A 19 8.61 -4.89 1.67
CA ARG A 19 10.07 -4.83 1.44
C ARG A 19 10.42 -5.08 -0.02
N LEU A 20 9.84 -6.12 -0.64
CA LEU A 20 10.06 -6.45 -2.04
C LEU A 20 9.58 -5.35 -2.98
N LEU A 21 8.39 -4.79 -2.73
CA LEU A 21 7.86 -3.64 -3.46
C LEU A 21 8.77 -2.42 -3.33
N GLY A 22 9.30 -2.18 -2.13
CA GLY A 22 10.29 -1.14 -1.88
C GLY A 22 11.58 -1.33 -2.67
N CYS A 23 12.07 -2.57 -2.80
CA CYS A 23 13.22 -2.92 -3.65
C CYS A 23 12.94 -2.71 -5.14
N GLN A 24 11.71 -2.99 -5.59
CA GLN A 24 11.30 -2.80 -6.98
C GLN A 24 11.07 -1.32 -7.35
N GLY A 25 10.99 -0.44 -6.36
CA GLY A 25 10.80 0.99 -6.53
C GLY A 25 9.39 1.41 -6.98
N GLU A 26 9.15 2.73 -6.91
CA GLU A 26 7.94 3.40 -7.41
C GLU A 26 6.61 2.93 -6.79
N ALA A 27 6.69 2.27 -5.63
CA ALA A 27 5.52 1.87 -4.86
C ALA A 27 5.10 2.97 -3.86
N ILE A 28 3.81 3.31 -3.88
CA ILE A 28 3.19 4.33 -3.03
C ILE A 28 2.01 3.68 -2.32
N ALA A 29 2.03 3.71 -0.99
CA ALA A 29 0.88 3.35 -0.17
C ALA A 29 0.04 4.60 0.14
N TYR A 30 -1.27 4.44 0.10
CA TYR A 30 -2.24 5.44 0.51
C TYR A 30 -2.79 5.04 1.87
N LEU A 31 -2.71 5.95 2.83
CA LEU A 31 -3.15 5.73 4.20
C LEU A 31 -4.62 6.17 4.37
N ASP A 32 -5.27 5.70 5.42
CA ASP A 32 -6.67 5.99 5.74
C ASP A 32 -6.93 7.45 6.11
N ASP A 33 -5.93 8.14 6.64
CA ASP A 33 -5.93 9.58 6.87
C ASP A 33 -5.69 10.44 5.61
N GLY A 34 -5.55 9.80 4.44
CA GLY A 34 -5.33 10.46 3.16
C GLY A 34 -3.88 10.82 2.86
N ARG A 35 -2.93 10.54 3.77
CA ARG A 35 -1.50 10.72 3.51
C ARG A 35 -0.98 9.65 2.56
N GLN A 36 0.17 9.95 1.96
CA GLN A 36 0.89 9.05 1.06
C GLN A 36 2.20 8.61 1.70
N ALA A 37 2.52 7.34 1.57
CA ALA A 37 3.76 6.76 2.04
C ALA A 37 4.55 6.17 0.87
N LEU A 38 5.75 6.69 0.60
CA LEU A 38 6.65 6.10 -0.38
C LEU A 38 7.28 4.84 0.22
N ILE A 39 7.07 3.70 -0.43
CA ILE A 39 7.58 2.42 0.04
C ILE A 39 9.04 2.27 -0.40
N LYS A 40 9.95 2.10 0.56
CA LYS A 40 11.39 1.86 0.36
C LYS A 40 11.75 0.46 0.86
N PRO A 41 12.92 -0.11 0.52
CA PRO A 41 13.25 -1.49 0.88
C PRO A 41 13.10 -1.87 2.36
N LYS A 42 13.31 -0.92 3.28
CA LYS A 42 13.35 -1.17 4.73
C LYS A 42 12.32 -0.40 5.55
N PHE A 43 11.74 0.66 4.99
CA PHE A 43 10.86 1.61 5.69
C PHE A 43 9.93 2.30 4.69
N ALA A 44 8.99 3.09 5.20
CA ALA A 44 8.15 3.96 4.42
C ALA A 44 8.43 5.42 4.77
N ILE A 45 8.36 6.30 3.77
CA ILE A 45 8.46 7.74 3.96
C ILE A 45 7.06 8.32 3.85
N VAL A 46 6.46 8.71 4.98
CA VAL A 46 5.13 9.32 5.01
C VAL A 46 5.26 10.82 4.73
N GLN A 47 4.63 11.28 3.65
CA GLN A 47 4.69 12.67 3.23
C GLN A 47 3.55 13.48 3.84
N HIS A 48 3.90 14.58 4.49
CA HIS A 48 2.95 15.60 4.93
C HIS A 48 2.79 16.63 3.82
N LYS A 49 1.60 16.69 3.24
CA LYS A 49 1.29 17.63 2.17
C LYS A 49 0.37 18.71 2.70
N ARG A 50 0.66 19.96 2.35
CA ARG A 50 -0.20 21.10 2.66
C ARG A 50 -0.42 21.90 1.39
N MET A 51 -1.63 22.41 1.25
CA MET A 51 -1.97 23.36 0.20
C MET A 51 -1.45 24.74 0.60
N VAL A 52 -0.49 25.26 -0.16
CA VAL A 52 0.08 26.60 0.01
C VAL A 52 -0.06 27.32 -1.32
N ASN A 53 -0.77 28.45 -1.32
CA ASN A 53 -1.04 29.25 -2.52
C ASN A 53 -1.63 28.43 -3.69
N GLY A 54 -2.55 27.51 -3.40
CA GLY A 54 -3.19 26.64 -4.40
C GLY A 54 -2.35 25.45 -4.88
N ASN A 55 -1.10 25.33 -4.43
CA ASN A 55 -0.20 24.23 -4.77
C ASN A 55 -0.09 23.23 -3.61
N LEU A 56 -0.17 21.94 -3.91
CA LEU A 56 0.07 20.89 -2.93
C LEU A 56 1.57 20.65 -2.78
N ILE A 57 2.16 21.17 -1.69
CA ILE A 57 3.59 21.05 -1.42
C ILE A 57 3.85 20.06 -0.28
N VAL A 58 4.97 19.34 -0.34
CA VAL A 58 5.44 18.50 0.76
C VAL A 58 6.10 19.42 1.80
N ILE A 59 5.57 19.44 3.02
CA ILE A 59 6.04 20.29 4.13
C ILE A 59 6.88 19.51 5.16
N GLY A 60 6.89 18.19 5.07
CA GLY A 60 7.65 17.32 5.97
C GLY A 60 7.52 15.85 5.60
N GLU A 61 8.43 15.05 6.11
CA GLU A 61 8.47 13.60 5.87
C GLU A 61 8.83 12.87 7.16
N ASP A 62 8.11 11.78 7.47
CA ASP A 62 8.45 10.87 8.56
C ASP A 62 8.95 9.54 8.00
N ILE A 63 10.01 9.00 8.60
CA ILE A 63 10.52 7.66 8.31
C ILE A 63 9.90 6.68 9.31
N LEU A 64 8.96 5.86 8.84
CA LEU A 64 8.25 4.89 9.67
C LEU A 64 8.53 3.45 9.22
N ARG A 65 8.55 2.51 10.16
CA ARG A 65 8.66 1.09 9.85
C ARG A 65 7.32 0.57 9.33
N PHE A 66 7.37 -0.50 8.55
CA PHE A 66 6.15 -1.03 7.93
C PHE A 66 5.09 -1.49 8.91
N HIS A 67 5.47 -2.06 10.05
CA HIS A 67 4.51 -2.49 11.07
C HIS A 67 3.72 -1.32 11.66
N GLU A 68 4.29 -0.11 11.68
CA GLU A 68 3.67 1.10 12.22
C GLU A 68 2.60 1.67 11.29
N ILE A 69 2.76 1.46 9.97
CA ILE A 69 1.81 1.97 8.97
C ILE A 69 0.86 0.91 8.42
N TYR A 70 1.15 -0.38 8.61
CA TYR A 70 0.48 -1.48 7.91
C TYR A 70 -1.04 -1.45 8.06
N SER A 71 -1.54 -1.24 9.27
CA SER A 71 -2.97 -1.17 9.59
C SER A 71 -3.68 0.04 8.98
N ALA A 72 -2.94 1.11 8.68
CA ALA A 72 -3.46 2.33 8.09
C ALA A 72 -3.48 2.28 6.55
N ILE A 73 -2.81 1.31 5.91
CA ILE A 73 -2.76 1.22 4.44
C ILE A 73 -4.14 0.84 3.88
N VAL A 74 -4.68 1.70 3.02
CA VAL A 74 -5.92 1.46 2.27
C VAL A 74 -5.65 0.89 0.88
N SER A 75 -4.60 1.33 0.22
CA SER A 75 -4.20 0.78 -1.08
C SER A 75 -2.73 0.99 -1.35
N ILE A 76 -2.18 0.17 -2.25
CA ILE A 76 -0.81 0.33 -2.74
C ILE A 76 -0.87 0.42 -4.26
N LYS A 77 -0.27 1.47 -4.81
CA LYS A 77 -0.07 1.62 -6.26
C LYS A 77 1.40 1.55 -6.59
N ARG A 78 1.70 1.01 -7.77
CA ARG A 78 3.03 1.03 -8.36
C ARG A 78 2.89 1.39 -9.83
N LYS A 79 3.50 2.50 -10.25
CA LYS A 79 3.27 3.08 -11.58
C LYS A 79 1.77 3.25 -11.84
N HIS A 80 1.22 2.54 -12.83
CA HIS A 80 -0.19 2.57 -13.21
C HIS A 80 -1.01 1.41 -12.63
N PHE A 81 -0.40 0.53 -11.83
CA PHE A 81 -1.07 -0.64 -11.29
C PHE A 81 -1.49 -0.43 -9.83
N SER A 82 -2.75 -0.74 -9.52
CA SER A 82 -3.20 -0.98 -8.15
C SER A 82 -2.75 -2.37 -7.73
N VAL A 83 -1.72 -2.43 -6.90
CA VAL A 83 -1.06 -3.66 -6.45
C VAL A 83 -1.80 -4.33 -5.31
N ALA A 84 -2.32 -3.53 -4.38
CA ALA A 84 -3.07 -4.01 -3.24
C ALA A 84 -4.20 -3.05 -2.88
N GLU A 85 -5.26 -3.61 -2.29
CA GLU A 85 -6.41 -2.86 -1.79
C GLU A 85 -6.89 -3.44 -0.47
N ARG A 86 -7.38 -2.56 0.42
CA ARG A 86 -8.00 -2.95 1.68
C ARG A 86 -9.41 -3.45 1.39
N THR A 87 -9.74 -4.62 1.91
CA THR A 87 -11.06 -5.23 1.77
C THR A 87 -11.56 -5.76 3.10
N LYS A 88 -12.87 -5.93 3.23
CA LYS A 88 -13.49 -6.51 4.42
C LYS A 88 -13.66 -8.01 4.21
N ARG A 89 -13.06 -8.82 5.08
CA ARG A 89 -13.20 -10.29 5.14
C ARG A 89 -13.64 -10.67 6.54
N ASP A 90 -14.73 -11.43 6.64
CA ASP A 90 -15.22 -11.98 7.91
C ASP A 90 -15.37 -10.97 9.05
N GLY A 91 -15.67 -9.70 8.71
CA GLY A 91 -15.82 -8.61 9.67
C GLY A 91 -14.57 -7.77 9.88
N GLU A 92 -13.39 -8.26 9.51
CA GLU A 92 -12.10 -7.58 9.66
C GLU A 92 -11.63 -6.95 8.35
N TYR A 93 -10.76 -5.94 8.45
CA TYR A 93 -10.16 -5.31 7.28
C TYR A 93 -8.78 -5.90 6.99
N CYS A 94 -8.63 -6.51 5.83
CA CYS A 94 -7.36 -7.08 5.35
C CYS A 94 -6.86 -6.34 4.11
N LEU A 95 -5.55 -6.14 4.02
CA LEU A 95 -4.90 -5.62 2.81
C LEU A 95 -4.57 -6.80 1.89
N VAL A 96 -5.17 -6.87 0.71
CA VAL A 96 -5.05 -8.02 -0.20
C VAL A 96 -4.38 -7.62 -1.51
N LEU A 97 -3.58 -8.53 -2.08
CA LEU A 97 -2.99 -8.37 -3.40
C LEU A 97 -4.06 -8.47 -4.49
N THR A 98 -3.96 -7.62 -5.51
CA THR A 98 -4.86 -7.66 -6.67
C THR A 98 -4.39 -8.64 -7.77
N GLY A 99 -3.13 -9.10 -7.68
CA GLY A 99 -2.46 -9.86 -8.74
C GLY A 99 -1.99 -9.01 -9.92
N ARG A 100 -2.03 -7.67 -9.83
CA ARG A 100 -1.57 -6.75 -10.88
C ARG A 100 -0.38 -5.95 -10.41
N GLY A 101 0.61 -5.75 -11.28
CA GLY A 101 1.80 -4.93 -10.98
C GLY A 101 2.78 -5.51 -9.95
N TYR A 102 2.42 -6.62 -9.31
CA TYR A 102 3.24 -7.40 -8.39
C TYR A 102 2.71 -8.84 -8.35
N HIS A 103 3.62 -9.80 -8.47
CA HIS A 103 3.34 -11.20 -8.24
C HIS A 103 4.28 -11.67 -7.14
N ARG A 104 3.72 -12.21 -6.05
CA ARG A 104 4.53 -12.81 -4.99
C ARG A 104 5.25 -14.01 -5.59
N GLN A 105 6.58 -13.95 -5.65
CA GLN A 105 7.39 -15.11 -5.97
C GLN A 105 7.23 -16.11 -4.83
N ARG A 106 6.62 -17.27 -5.11
CA ARG A 106 6.71 -18.40 -4.19
C ARG A 106 8.18 -18.79 -4.15
N LYS A 107 8.77 -18.83 -2.95
CA LYS A 107 10.01 -19.57 -2.77
C LYS A 107 9.61 -21.05 -2.86
N GLU A 108 10.04 -21.69 -3.94
CA GLU A 108 10.12 -23.16 -4.01
C GLU A 108 11.12 -23.68 -2.98
#